data_AF-A0A2S4XPU0-F1
#
_entry.id   AF-A0A2S4XPU0-F1
#
_cell.length_a   1.000
_cell.length_b   1.000
_cell.length_c   1.000
_cell.angle_alpha   90.00
_cell.angle_beta   90.00
_cell.angle_gamma   90.00
#
_symmetry.space_group_name_H-M   'P 1'
#
loop_
_entity.id
_entity.type
_entity.pdbx_description
1 polymer ?
#
loop_
_entity_poly.entity_id
_entity_poly.type
_entity_poly.pdbx_seq_one_letter_code
_entity_poly.pdbx_strand_id
1 'polypeptide(L)'
;MVRSVPTTDDYGLIAPITLPPDGHAPGDVSGPAEYDAFFRIAHDDVSAAEWSAQALSVSQQVTEDLQTTSLADGERADLLDGIAVLLQHALRITADQQ
;
A
#
# COMPACT_ATOMS: atom_id res chain seq x y z
N MET A 1 -21.98 4.41 33.17
CA MET A 1 -20.63 4.79 32.70
C MET A 1 -20.51 4.34 31.26
N VAL A 2 -20.62 5.25 30.30
CA VAL A 2 -20.38 4.97 28.88
C VAL A 2 -18.89 5.16 28.64
N ARG A 3 -18.21 4.08 28.24
CA ARG A 3 -16.79 4.08 27.91
C ARG A 3 -16.67 4.70 26.51
N SER A 4 -16.26 5.96 26.44
CA SER A 4 -16.00 6.64 25.17
C SER A 4 -14.85 5.91 24.46
N VAL A 5 -15.12 5.38 23.27
CA VAL A 5 -14.09 4.89 22.35
C VAL A 5 -13.26 6.10 21.93
N PRO A 6 -11.93 6.09 22.04
CA PRO A 6 -11.13 7.21 21.55
C PRO A 6 -11.36 7.33 20.05
N THR A 7 -11.88 8.47 19.63
CA THR A 7 -11.87 8.91 18.23
C THR A 7 -10.42 8.92 17.78
N THR A 8 -10.06 7.98 16.90
CA THR A 8 -8.74 7.93 16.27
C THR A 8 -8.47 9.29 15.64
N ASP A 9 -7.54 10.04 16.23
CA ASP A 9 -7.14 11.35 15.74
C ASP A 9 -6.76 11.21 14.26
N ASP A 10 -7.44 11.97 13.42
CA ASP A 10 -7.08 12.07 12.01
C ASP A 10 -5.89 13.02 11.89
N TYR A 11 -4.67 12.48 12.04
CA TYR A 11 -3.41 13.24 12.06
C TYR A 11 -3.05 13.89 10.70
N GLY A 12 -4.01 14.11 9.80
CA GLY A 12 -3.74 14.61 8.44
C GLY A 12 -2.87 13.65 7.63
N LEU A 13 -2.83 12.38 8.02
CA LEU A 13 -2.00 11.35 7.40
C LEU A 13 -2.68 10.77 6.16
N ILE A 14 -1.81 10.37 5.23
CA ILE A 14 -2.01 9.88 3.87
C ILE A 14 -3.26 9.01 3.73
N ALA A 15 -4.00 9.19 2.63
CA ALA A 15 -5.21 8.44 2.29
C ALA A 15 -5.06 6.93 2.56
N PRO A 16 -6.15 6.23 2.96
CA PRO A 16 -6.11 4.81 3.30
C PRO A 16 -5.51 3.97 2.16
N ILE A 17 -4.63 3.03 2.53
CA ILE A 17 -3.96 2.14 1.58
C ILE A 17 -4.85 0.93 1.35
N THR A 18 -5.26 0.69 0.10
CA THR A 18 -6.04 -0.49 -0.27
C THR A 18 -5.11 -1.68 -0.53
N LEU A 19 -5.36 -2.81 0.13
CA LEU A 19 -4.73 -4.09 -0.21
C LEU A 19 -5.72 -4.99 -0.97
N PRO A 20 -5.22 -5.96 -1.78
CA PRO A 20 -6.09 -7.01 -2.31
C PRO A 20 -6.70 -7.85 -1.18
N PRO A 21 -7.79 -8.60 -1.43
CA PRO A 21 -8.46 -9.41 -0.40
C PRO A 21 -7.55 -10.41 0.32
N ASP A 22 -6.54 -10.92 -0.38
CA ASP A 22 -5.56 -11.88 0.14
C ASP A 22 -4.24 -11.21 0.56
N GLY A 23 -4.19 -9.87 0.54
CA GLY A 23 -3.03 -9.07 0.87
C GLY A 23 -2.81 -9.01 2.37
N HIS A 24 -1.61 -9.37 2.81
CA HIS A 24 -1.19 -9.20 4.19
C HIS A 24 -0.02 -8.23 4.28
N ALA A 25 -0.09 -7.32 5.24
CA ALA A 25 1.06 -6.50 5.58
C ALA A 25 2.21 -7.40 6.10
N PRO A 26 3.47 -7.11 5.71
CA PRO A 26 4.61 -7.87 6.20
C PRO A 26 4.88 -7.60 7.68
N GLY A 27 4.83 -8.64 8.51
CA GLY A 27 5.24 -8.57 9.92
C GLY A 27 4.88 -9.80 10.75
N ASP A 28 5.88 -10.57 11.18
CA ASP A 28 5.70 -11.65 12.18
C ASP A 28 5.49 -11.10 13.61
N VAL A 29 5.71 -9.79 13.84
CA VAL A 29 5.92 -9.20 15.17
C VAL A 29 4.71 -8.40 15.68
N SER A 30 3.89 -7.85 14.78
CA SER A 30 2.70 -7.08 15.12
C SER A 30 1.52 -7.75 14.44
N GLY A 31 0.49 -8.14 15.19
CA GLY A 31 -0.66 -8.82 14.60
C GLY A 31 -1.28 -7.99 13.47
N PRO A 32 -1.81 -8.61 12.40
CA PRO A 32 -2.30 -7.90 11.20
C PRO A 32 -3.23 -6.73 11.54
N ALA A 33 -4.04 -6.85 12.58
CA ALA A 33 -4.96 -5.81 13.04
C ALA A 33 -4.29 -4.52 13.54
N GLU A 34 -3.11 -4.59 14.17
CA GLU A 34 -2.40 -3.41 14.68
C GLU A 34 -1.74 -2.63 13.53
N TYR A 35 -1.23 -3.36 12.54
CA TYR A 35 -0.64 -2.80 11.33
C TYR A 35 -1.70 -2.21 10.39
N ASP A 36 -2.81 -2.93 10.18
CA ASP A 36 -3.96 -2.47 9.40
C ASP A 36 -4.57 -1.21 10.01
N ALA A 37 -4.67 -1.12 11.35
CA ALA A 37 -5.15 0.07 12.03
C ALA A 37 -4.20 1.26 11.90
N PHE A 38 -2.88 1.02 11.96
CA PHE A 38 -1.87 2.06 11.82
C PHE A 38 -1.81 2.65 10.41
N PHE A 39 -1.84 1.79 9.38
CA PHE A 39 -1.81 2.18 7.97
C PHE A 39 -3.19 2.40 7.35
N ARG A 40 -4.27 2.26 8.13
CA ARG A 40 -5.66 2.36 7.70
C ARG A 40 -5.95 1.50 6.47
N ILE A 41 -5.48 0.26 6.53
CA ILE A 41 -5.65 -0.68 5.43
C ILE A 41 -7.13 -1.06 5.33
N ALA A 42 -7.76 -0.66 4.23
CA ALA A 42 -9.12 -1.07 3.93
C ALA A 42 -9.05 -2.30 3.02
N HIS A 43 -9.58 -3.42 3.52
CA HIS A 43 -9.77 -4.66 2.75
C HIS A 43 -11.10 -4.69 1.99
N ASP A 44 -11.74 -3.52 1.83
CA ASP A 44 -13.02 -3.42 1.12
C ASP A 44 -12.86 -3.84 -0.35
N ASP A 45 -13.96 -4.32 -0.91
CA ASP A 45 -14.19 -5.07 -2.16
C ASP A 45 -13.71 -4.35 -3.44
N VAL A 46 -12.44 -3.94 -3.50
CA VAL A 46 -11.83 -3.30 -4.65
C VAL A 46 -11.61 -4.35 -5.71
N SER A 47 -12.13 -4.07 -6.91
CA SER A 47 -11.93 -4.97 -8.04
C SER A 47 -10.44 -5.11 -8.36
N ALA A 48 -10.04 -6.29 -8.83
CA ALA A 48 -8.68 -6.54 -9.33
C ALA A 48 -8.18 -5.46 -10.32
N ALA A 49 -9.08 -4.94 -11.17
CA ALA A 49 -8.80 -3.88 -12.11
C ALA A 49 -8.55 -2.52 -11.43
N GLU A 50 -9.39 -2.13 -10.47
CA GLU A 50 -9.20 -0.89 -9.70
C GLU A 50 -7.94 -0.95 -8.85
N TRP A 51 -7.65 -2.10 -8.22
CA TRP A 51 -6.42 -2.31 -7.47
C TRP A 51 -5.18 -2.15 -8.36
N SER A 52 -5.19 -2.79 -9.53
CA SER A 52 -4.06 -2.72 -10.48
C SER A 52 -3.85 -1.29 -11.01
N ALA A 53 -4.94 -0.55 -11.27
CA ALA A 53 -4.86 0.86 -11.68
C ALA A 53 -4.27 1.76 -10.58
N GLN A 54 -4.66 1.53 -9.31
CA GLN A 54 -4.10 2.26 -8.17
C GLN A 54 -2.61 1.94 -7.98
N ALA A 55 -2.24 0.66 -8.05
CA ALA A 55 -0.84 0.22 -7.94
C ALA A 55 0.05 0.88 -9.01
N LEU A 56 -0.43 0.96 -10.27
CA LEU A 56 0.28 1.63 -11.36
C LEU A 56 0.42 3.14 -11.10
N SER A 57 -0.66 3.80 -10.68
CA SER A 57 -0.66 5.25 -10.40
C SER A 57 0.31 5.61 -9.28
N VAL A 58 0.30 4.85 -8.18
CA VAL A 58 1.21 5.08 -7.05
C VAL A 58 2.65 4.80 -7.46
N SER A 59 2.90 3.72 -8.19
CA SER A 59 4.25 3.39 -8.69
C SER A 59 4.83 4.50 -9.55
N GLN A 60 4.00 5.13 -10.38
CA GLN A 60 4.42 6.28 -11.20
C GLN A 60 4.78 7.48 -10.33
N GLN A 61 3.91 7.86 -9.38
CA GLN A 61 4.18 8.97 -8.45
C GLN A 61 5.47 8.75 -7.65
N VAL A 62 5.65 7.56 -7.07
CA VAL A 62 6.85 7.24 -6.30
C VAL A 62 8.11 7.32 -7.18
N THR A 63 8.05 6.84 -8.42
CA THR A 63 9.20 6.89 -9.34
C THR A 63 9.55 8.33 -9.75
N GLU A 64 8.54 9.19 -9.94
CA GLU A 64 8.73 10.62 -10.21
C GLU A 64 9.36 11.33 -8.99
N ASP A 65 8.81 11.09 -7.80
CA ASP A 65 9.31 11.67 -6.55
C ASP A 65 10.74 11.22 -6.24
N LEU A 66 11.07 9.95 -6.52
CA LEU A 66 12.37 9.33 -6.21
C LEU A 66 13.56 10.14 -6.75
N GLN A 67 13.38 10.78 -7.91
CA GLN A 67 14.40 11.60 -8.56
C GLN A 67 14.80 12.83 -7.74
N THR A 68 13.91 13.30 -6.87
CA THR A 68 14.08 14.51 -6.05
C THR A 68 14.45 14.21 -4.60
N THR A 69 14.48 12.93 -4.22
CA THR A 69 14.79 12.51 -2.85
C THR A 69 16.29 12.60 -2.53
N SER A 70 16.60 12.73 -1.25
CA SER A 70 17.96 12.66 -0.71
C SER A 70 18.45 11.23 -0.47
N LEU A 71 17.71 10.22 -0.94
CA LEU A 71 18.07 8.81 -0.76
C LEU A 71 19.39 8.50 -1.45
N ALA A 72 20.17 7.59 -0.88
CA ALA A 72 21.34 7.04 -1.54
C ALA A 72 20.94 6.15 -2.71
N ASP A 73 21.87 5.93 -3.65
CA ASP A 73 21.56 5.15 -4.86
C ASP A 73 21.17 3.70 -4.54
N GLY A 74 21.72 3.12 -3.47
CA GLY A 74 21.30 1.80 -2.98
C GLY A 74 19.85 1.78 -2.51
N GLU A 75 19.46 2.75 -1.68
CA GLU A 75 18.08 2.86 -1.18
C GLU A 75 17.08 3.14 -2.32
N ARG A 76 17.49 3.91 -3.32
CA ARG A 76 16.70 4.11 -4.55
C ARG A 76 16.55 2.81 -5.34
N ALA A 77 17.62 2.03 -5.46
CA ALA A 77 17.57 0.74 -6.14
C ALA A 77 16.62 -0.24 -5.42
N ASP A 78 16.67 -0.29 -4.09
CA ASP A 78 15.78 -1.14 -3.29
C ASP A 78 14.30 -0.76 -3.46
N LEU A 79 13.98 0.54 -3.53
CA LEU A 79 12.62 1.01 -3.81
C LEU A 79 12.16 0.65 -5.23
N LEU A 80 13.02 0.82 -6.23
CA LEU A 80 12.72 0.44 -7.61
C LEU A 80 12.49 -1.07 -7.76
N ASP A 81 13.25 -1.89 -7.04
CA ASP A 81 13.05 -3.34 -7.00
C ASP A 81 11.68 -3.70 -6.41
N GLY A 82 11.29 -3.09 -5.29
CA GLY A 82 9.96 -3.24 -4.71
C GLY A 82 8.82 -2.82 -5.66
N ILE A 83 9.00 -1.71 -6.39
CA ILE A 83 8.05 -1.25 -7.41
C ILE A 83 7.94 -2.26 -8.56
N ALA A 84 9.07 -2.84 -9.01
CA ALA A 84 9.05 -3.85 -10.07
C ALA A 84 8.23 -5.09 -9.68
N VAL A 85 8.36 -5.56 -8.44
CA VAL A 85 7.56 -6.68 -7.91
C VAL A 85 6.07 -6.33 -7.87
N LEU A 86 5.72 -5.13 -7.39
CA LEU A 86 4.33 -4.67 -7.34
C LEU A 86 3.69 -4.61 -8.73
N LEU A 87 4.42 -4.03 -9.70
CA LEU A 87 3.97 -3.93 -11.08
C LEU A 87 3.81 -5.30 -11.75
N GLN A 88 4.74 -6.23 -11.49
CA GLN A 88 4.62 -7.61 -11.98
C GLN A 88 3.35 -8.29 -11.44
N HIS A 89 3.01 -8.06 -10.16
CA HIS A 89 1.82 -8.60 -9.54
C HIS A 89 0.53 -8.01 -10.15
N ALA A 90 0.48 -6.68 -10.32
CA ALA A 90 -0.64 -5.99 -10.96
C ALA A 90 -0.88 -6.45 -12.41
N LEU A 91 0.20 -6.65 -13.17
CA LEU A 91 0.12 -7.20 -14.53
C LEU A 91 -0.46 -8.62 -14.54
N ARG A 92 -0.01 -9.48 -13.62
CA ARG A 92 -0.51 -10.86 -13.52
C ARG A 92 -2.00 -10.90 -13.19
N ILE A 93 -2.44 -10.10 -12.21
CA ILE A 93 -3.86 -9.99 -11.85
C ILE A 93 -4.70 -9.55 -13.06
N THR A 94 -4.21 -8.56 -13.81
CA THR A 94 -4.92 -8.07 -14.99
C THR A 94 -4.99 -9.12 -16.10
N ALA A 95 -3.91 -9.90 -16.30
CA ALA A 95 -3.86 -10.95 -17.31
C ALA A 95 -4.77 -12.15 -16.97
N ASP A 96 -4.90 -12.51 -15.70
CA ASP A 96 -5.75 -13.62 -15.24
C ASP A 96 -7.26 -13.27 -15.27
N GLN A 97 -7.62 -12.00 -15.50
CA GLN A 97 -9.00 -11.51 -15.60
C GLN A 97 -9.53 -11.41 -17.05
N GLN A 98 -8.69 -11.70 -18.07
CA GLN A 98 -9.06 -11.69 -19.50
C GLN A 98 -9.44 -13.08 -20.02
#